data_AF-A0A381RQ58-F1
#
_entry.id   AF-A0A381RQ58-F1
#
_cell.length_a   1.000
_cell.length_b   1.000
_cell.length_c   1.000
_cell.angle_alpha   90.00
_cell.angle_beta   90.00
_cell.angle_gamma   90.00
#
_symmetry.space_group_name_H-M   'P 1'
#
loop_
_entity.id
_entity.type
_entity.pdbx_description
1 polymer ?
#
loop_
_entity_poly.entity_id
_entity_poly.type
_entity_poly.pdbx_seq_one_letter_code
_entity_poly.pdbx_strand_id
1 'polypeptide(L)'
;MKGTPEAPQCGFSMAVSNILKYLKVKFEGINVLESDEIRQGIKDYTDWPTIPQLYIKGEFVGGCDIVKEMFEKGELKELLKNKSLI
;
A
#
# COMPACT_ATOMS: atom_id res chain seq x y z
N MET A 1 -2.79 6.13 -0.19
CA MET A 1 -2.34 6.28 1.23
C MET A 1 -2.75 7.65 1.77
N LYS A 2 -2.61 7.92 3.08
CA LYS A 2 -2.85 9.25 3.67
C LYS A 2 -1.51 9.98 3.86
N GLY A 3 -1.31 11.10 3.15
CA GLY A 3 -0.01 11.76 3.00
C GLY A 3 0.82 11.13 1.87
N THR A 4 2.14 11.37 1.88
CA THR A 4 3.09 10.84 0.89
C THR A 4 4.00 9.75 1.49
N PRO A 5 4.74 8.97 0.68
CA PRO A 5 5.71 8.02 1.20
C PRO A 5 6.79 8.65 2.09
N GLU A 6 7.17 9.89 1.82
CA GLU A 6 8.15 10.67 2.58
C GLU A 6 7.56 11.32 3.83
N ALA A 7 6.32 11.82 3.73
CA ALA A 7 5.59 12.46 4.82
C ALA A 7 4.21 11.80 5.02
N PRO A 8 4.15 10.58 5.59
CA PRO A 8 2.88 9.92 5.85
C PRO A 8 2.12 10.60 6.99
N GLN A 9 0.82 10.82 6.81
CA GLN A 9 -0.05 11.51 7.78
C GLN A 9 -0.96 10.55 8.56
N CYS A 10 -0.66 9.25 8.52
CA CYS A 10 -1.40 8.21 9.21
C CYS A 10 -0.48 7.04 9.56
N GLY A 11 -0.56 6.52 10.79
CA GLY A 11 0.27 5.41 11.26
C GLY A 11 0.19 4.16 10.39
N PHE A 12 -0.98 3.83 9.85
CA PHE A 12 -1.15 2.71 8.91
C PHE A 12 -0.46 2.96 7.56
N SER A 13 -0.54 4.19 7.04
CA SER A 13 0.15 4.58 5.80
C SER A 13 1.67 4.58 5.98
N MET A 14 2.14 5.02 7.14
CA MET A 14 3.56 4.96 7.52
C MET A 14 4.06 3.52 7.59
N ALA A 15 3.29 2.60 8.20
CA ALA A 15 3.66 1.20 8.30
C ALA A 15 3.86 0.55 6.93
N VAL A 16 2.89 0.71 6.01
CA VAL A 16 3.01 0.17 4.64
C VAL A 16 4.19 0.80 3.89
N SER A 17 4.36 2.13 3.96
CA SER A 17 5.49 2.82 3.34
C SER A 17 6.85 2.28 3.85
N ASN A 18 6.99 2.08 5.16
CA ASN A 18 8.21 1.56 5.76
C ASN A 18 8.51 0.11 5.36
N ILE A 19 7.49 -0.76 5.27
CA ILE A 19 7.65 -2.14 4.79
C ILE A 19 8.20 -2.15 3.36
N LEU A 20 7.61 -1.37 2.45
CA LEU A 20 8.05 -1.31 1.05
C LEU A 20 9.47 -0.75 0.94
N LYS A 21 9.80 0.31 1.70
CA LYS A 21 11.16 0.86 1.78
C LYS A 21 12.16 -0.17 2.31
N TYR A 22 11.80 -0.93 3.34
CA TYR A 22 12.65 -1.98 3.90
C TYR A 22 12.93 -3.08 2.87
N LEU A 23 11.92 -3.46 2.09
CA LEU A 23 12.05 -4.40 0.98
C LEU A 23 12.79 -3.82 -0.24
N LYS A 24 13.16 -2.54 -0.20
CA LYS A 24 13.85 -1.80 -1.28
C LYS A 24 13.11 -1.83 -2.62
N VAL A 25 11.78 -1.98 -2.59
CA VAL A 25 10.96 -1.90 -3.80
C VAL A 25 10.71 -0.45 -4.16
N LYS A 26 10.73 -0.13 -5.46
CA LYS A 26 10.28 1.17 -5.95
C LYS A 26 8.77 1.21 -5.97
N PHE A 27 8.18 2.24 -5.38
CA PHE A 27 6.73 2.42 -5.34
C PHE A 27 6.38 3.90 -5.37
N GLU A 28 5.15 4.19 -5.78
CA GLU A 28 4.56 5.52 -5.75
C GLU A 28 3.44 5.56 -4.71
N GLY A 29 3.27 6.70 -4.07
CA GLY A 29 2.20 6.93 -3.11
C GLY A 29 1.19 7.93 -3.64
N ILE A 30 -0.05 7.49 -3.85
CA ILE A 30 -1.16 8.38 -4.16
C ILE A 30 -1.77 8.89 -2.85
N ASN A 31 -1.72 10.20 -2.64
CA ASN A 31 -2.24 10.84 -1.44
C ASN A 31 -3.74 11.12 -1.58
N VAL A 32 -4.56 10.34 -0.88
CA VAL A 32 -6.03 10.46 -0.95
C VAL A 32 -6.56 11.67 -0.20
N LEU A 33 -5.72 12.40 0.55
CA LEU A 33 -6.15 13.60 1.28
C LEU A 33 -6.25 14.82 0.38
N GLU A 34 -5.66 14.76 -0.82
CA GLU A 34 -5.69 15.85 -1.80
C GLU A 34 -6.94 15.82 -2.69
N SER A 35 -7.70 14.72 -2.69
CA SER A 35 -8.93 14.59 -3.47
C SER A 35 -9.91 13.62 -2.81
N ASP A 36 -11.08 14.14 -2.41
CA ASP A 36 -12.18 13.33 -1.89
C ASP A 36 -12.74 12.36 -2.94
N GLU A 37 -12.67 12.72 -4.24
CA GLU A 37 -13.06 11.84 -5.33
C GLU A 37 -12.16 10.60 -5.38
N ILE A 38 -10.83 10.78 -5.32
CA ILE A 38 -9.89 9.65 -5.25
C ILE A 38 -10.12 8.85 -3.96
N ARG A 39 -10.37 9.54 -2.84
CA ARG A 39 -10.57 8.90 -1.53
C ARG A 39 -11.78 7.99 -1.48
N GLN A 40 -12.89 8.39 -2.08
CA GLN A 40 -14.09 7.55 -2.13
C GLN A 40 -14.01 6.56 -3.29
N GLY A 41 -13.62 7.01 -4.47
CA GLY A 41 -13.53 6.17 -5.67
C GLY A 41 -12.64 4.95 -5.47
N ILE A 42 -11.53 5.06 -4.74
CA ILE A 42 -10.65 3.91 -4.50
C ILE A 42 -11.28 2.86 -3.56
N LYS A 43 -12.14 3.29 -2.62
CA LYS A 43 -12.86 2.36 -1.75
C LYS A 43 -13.94 1.62 -2.52
N ASP A 44 -14.70 2.36 -3.32
CA ASP A 44 -15.78 1.80 -4.14
C ASP A 44 -15.22 0.86 -5.21
N TYR A 45 -14.09 1.21 -5.83
CA TYR A 45 -13.42 0.39 -6.86
C TYR A 45 -12.96 -0.98 -6.35
N THR A 46 -12.55 -1.07 -5.09
CA THR A 46 -12.07 -2.32 -4.47
C THR A 46 -13.07 -3.00 -3.56
N ASP A 47 -14.25 -2.38 -3.36
CA ASP A 47 -15.18 -2.74 -2.30
C ASP A 47 -14.46 -2.83 -0.93
N TRP A 48 -13.50 -1.92 -0.68
CA TRP A 48 -12.64 -1.94 0.49
C TRP A 48 -12.67 -0.61 1.26
N PRO A 49 -13.17 -0.59 2.52
CA PRO A 49 -13.53 0.67 3.18
C PRO A 49 -12.34 1.48 3.74
N THR A 50 -11.14 0.89 3.82
CA THR A 50 -10.01 1.46 4.55
C THR A 50 -8.83 1.89 3.68
N ILE A 51 -8.03 2.82 4.22
CA ILE A 51 -6.79 3.36 3.63
C ILE A 51 -5.69 3.21 4.68
N PRO A 52 -4.46 2.79 4.32
CA PRO A 52 -3.91 2.60 2.97
C PRO A 52 -4.39 1.32 2.27
N GLN A 53 -4.35 1.34 0.94
CA GLN A 53 -4.48 0.18 0.06
C GLN A 53 -3.18 -0.01 -0.73
N LEU A 54 -2.73 -1.25 -0.88
CA LEU A 54 -1.57 -1.62 -1.69
C LEU A 54 -2.00 -2.29 -2.98
N TYR A 55 -1.38 -1.87 -4.09
CA TYR A 55 -1.53 -2.48 -5.39
C TYR A 55 -0.16 -2.90 -5.93
N ILE A 56 -0.09 -4.08 -6.53
CA ILE A 56 1.11 -4.61 -7.17
C ILE A 56 0.75 -4.96 -8.61
N LYS A 57 1.41 -4.33 -9.59
CA LYS A 57 1.13 -4.53 -11.03
C LYS A 57 -0.36 -4.33 -11.39
N GLY A 58 -1.04 -3.40 -10.72
CA GLY A 58 -2.46 -3.10 -10.93
C GLY A 58 -3.42 -4.02 -10.17
N GLU A 59 -2.92 -5.05 -9.48
CA GLU A 59 -3.73 -5.97 -8.70
C GLU A 59 -3.82 -5.47 -7.24
N PHE A 60 -5.05 -5.43 -6.70
CA PHE A 60 -5.27 -5.09 -5.30
C PHE A 60 -4.76 -6.20 -4.39
N VAL A 61 -3.89 -5.86 -3.44
CA VAL A 61 -3.29 -6.81 -2.50
C VAL A 61 -4.00 -6.77 -1.15
N GLY A 62 -4.32 -5.58 -0.65
CA GLY A 62 -4.99 -5.43 0.63
C GLY A 62 -4.70 -4.11 1.35
N GLY A 63 -5.28 -4.01 2.55
CA GLY A 63 -5.04 -2.92 3.49
C GLY A 63 -3.77 -3.10 4.34
N CYS A 64 -3.56 -2.21 5.31
CA CYS A 64 -2.36 -2.22 6.16
C CYS A 64 -2.13 -3.54 6.90
N ASP A 65 -3.17 -4.14 7.48
CA ASP A 65 -3.02 -5.34 8.31
C ASP A 65 -2.65 -6.57 7.47
N ILE A 66 -3.27 -6.73 6.30
CA ILE A 66 -2.93 -7.77 5.32
C ILE A 66 -1.47 -7.61 4.87
N VAL A 67 -1.05 -6.39 4.52
CA VAL A 67 0.33 -6.13 4.08
C VAL A 67 1.35 -6.44 5.18
N LYS A 68 1.02 -6.12 6.44
CA LYS A 68 1.86 -6.48 7.59
C LYS A 68 1.97 -7.99 7.76
N GLU A 69 0.84 -8.69 7.73
CA GLU A 69 0.81 -10.15 7.88
C GLU A 69 1.62 -10.84 6.77
N MET A 70 1.40 -10.45 5.50
CA MET A 70 2.18 -10.97 4.37
C MET A 70 3.67 -10.67 4.49
N PHE A 71 4.04 -9.53 5.08
CA PHE A 71 5.44 -9.20 5.33
C PHE A 71 6.05 -10.08 6.44
N GLU A 72 5.35 -10.26 7.55
CA GLU A 72 5.78 -11.11 8.67
C GLU A 72 5.93 -12.58 8.27
N LYS A 73 5.05 -13.07 7.39
CA LYS A 73 5.11 -14.42 6.82
C LYS A 73 6.13 -14.58 5.69
N GLY A 74 6.71 -13.48 5.20
CA GLY A 74 7.63 -13.48 4.04
C GLY A 74 6.96 -13.55 2.66
N GLU A 75 5.65 -13.80 2.62
CA GLU A 75 4.83 -13.92 1.41
C GLU A 75 4.90 -12.66 0.53
N LEU A 76 4.93 -11.47 1.15
CA LEU A 76 5.04 -10.21 0.40
C LEU A 76 6.36 -10.13 -0.39
N LYS A 77 7.46 -10.57 0.23
CA LYS A 77 8.77 -10.57 -0.41
C LYS A 77 8.82 -11.57 -1.56
N GLU A 78 8.24 -12.76 -1.38
CA GLU A 78 8.12 -13.74 -2.46
C GLU A 78 7.26 -13.24 -3.61
N LEU A 79 6.13 -12.60 -3.31
CA LEU A 79 5.25 -12.01 -4.31
C LEU A 79 6.00 -10.95 -5.15
N LEU A 80 6.76 -10.07 -4.52
CA LEU A 80 7.53 -9.04 -5.23
C LEU A 80 8.63 -9.64 -6.12
N LYS A 81 9.33 -10.69 -5.66
CA LYS A 81 10.31 -11.42 -6.48
C LYS A 81 9.65 -12.09 -7.68
N ASN A 82 8.53 -12.78 -7.46
CA ASN A 82 7.78 -13.47 -8.51
C ASN A 82 7.26 -12.49 -9.59
N LYS A 83 6.97 -11.24 -9.21
CA LYS A 83 6.59 -10.16 -10.13
C LYS A 83 7.79 -9.37 -10.69
N SER A 84 9.02 -9.82 -10.41
CA SER A 84 10.30 -9.20 -10.80
C SER A 84 10.41 -7.72 -10.42
N LEU A 85 9.94 -7.39 -9.21
CA LEU A 85 9.99 -6.03 -8.65
C LEU A 85 11.17 -5.82 -7.70
N ILE A 86 11.75 -6.91 -7.21
CA ILE A 86 12.96 -6.97 -6.37
C ILE A 86 13.78 -8.23 -6.69
#